data_AF-A0A8E2WA64-F1
#
_entry.id   AF-A0A8E2WA64-F1
#
_cell.length_a   1.000
_cell.length_b   1.000
_cell.length_c   1.000
_cell.angle_alpha   90.00
_cell.angle_beta   90.00
_cell.angle_gamma   90.00
#
_symmetry.space_group_name_H-M   'P 1'
#
loop_
_entity.id
_entity.type
_entity.pdbx_description
1 polymer ?
#
loop_
_entity_poly.entity_id
_entity_poly.type
_entity_poly.pdbx_seq_one_letter_code
_entity_poly.pdbx_strand_id
1 'polypeptide(L)' 'MARFYALSIEETLFGQTCLVRRWGRIGTTGRTVQHSFDTEGEAVELFLQLLRAKRMRGYQPRSTYPMSIGHYRGLTHI' A
#
# COMPACT_ATOMS: atom_id res chain seq x y z
N MET A 1 -16.84 -12.78 3.26
CA MET A 1 -15.52 -13.24 2.76
C MET A 1 -14.61 -12.02 2.62
N ALA A 2 -13.61 -11.87 3.48
CA ALA A 2 -12.81 -10.64 3.53
C ALA A 2 -11.67 -10.66 2.50
N ARG A 3 -11.53 -9.57 1.73
CA ARG A 3 -10.46 -9.39 0.74
C ARG A 3 -9.64 -8.17 1.11
N PHE A 4 -8.34 -8.19 0.81
CA PHE A 4 -7.49 -7.02 0.96
C PHE A 4 -7.01 -6.53 -0.41
N TYR A 5 -6.65 -5.24 -0.45
CA TYR A 5 -5.95 -4.62 -1.55
C TYR A 5 -4.94 -3.63 -0.95
N ALA A 6 -3.68 -3.73 -1.38
CA ALA A 6 -2.60 -2.86 -0.94
C ALA A 6 -1.87 -2.30 -2.16
N LEU A 7 -1.45 -1.05 -2.04
CA LEU A 7 -0.65 -0.32 -3.02
C LEU A 7 0.56 0.23 -2.28
N SER A 8 1.76 0.05 -2.82
CA SER A 8 3.00 0.66 -2.34
C SER A 8 3.83 1.14 -3.53
N ILE A 9 4.42 2.33 -3.40
CA ILE A 9 5.51 2.76 -4.27
C ILE A 9 6.80 2.32 -3.58
N GLU A 10 7.63 1.58 -4.29
CA GLU A 10 8.90 1.03 -3.81
C GLU A 10 9.98 1.42 -4.84
N GLU A 11 11.20 1.68 -4.37
CA GLU A 11 12.36 1.85 -5.26
C GLU A 11 13.01 0.49 -5.53
N THR A 12 13.37 0.22 -6.77
CA THR A 12 14.13 -0.99 -7.11
C THR A 12 15.59 -0.83 -6.69
N LEU A 13 16.33 -1.94 -6.63
CA LEU A 13 17.77 -1.94 -6.36
C LEU A 13 18.60 -1.10 -7.36
N PHE A 14 18.01 -0.75 -8.50
CA PHE A 14 18.63 0.05 -9.55
C PHE A 14 18.12 1.50 -9.57
N GLY A 15 17.39 1.94 -8.53
CA GLY A 15 16.87 3.30 -8.42
C GLY A 15 15.66 3.60 -9.31
N GLN A 16 15.02 2.57 -9.89
CA GLN A 16 13.79 2.76 -10.66
C GLN A 16 12.59 2.79 -9.73
N THR A 17 11.60 3.63 -10.04
CA THR A 17 10.36 3.65 -9.24
C THR A 17 9.45 2.50 -9.67
N CYS A 18 8.92 1.76 -8.70
CA CYS A 18 8.00 0.65 -8.94
C CYS A 18 6.72 0.76 -8.13
N LEU A 19 5.57 0.60 -8.77
CA LEU A 19 4.28 0.44 -8.10
C LEU A 19 3.99 -1.03 -7.85
N VAL A 20 3.97 -1.42 -6.58
CA VAL A 20 3.59 -2.75 -6.14
C VAL A 20 2.12 -2.79 -5.75
N ARG A 21 1.41 -3.76 -6.33
CA ARG A 21 -0.02 -4.01 -6.11
C ARG A 21 -0.18 -5.38 -5.50
N ARG A 22 -0.78 -5.48 -4.31
CA ARG A 22 -1.03 -6.76 -3.62
C ARG A 22 -2.51 -6.95 -3.37
N TRP A 23 -3.05 -8.15 -3.58
CA TRP A 23 -4.45 -8.43 -3.31
C TRP A 23 -4.69 -9.91 -3.03
N GLY A 24 -5.70 -10.20 -2.21
CA GLY A 24 -5.99 -11.58 -1.83
C GLY A 24 -7.20 -11.69 -0.94
N ARG A 25 -7.41 -12.91 -0.44
CA ARG A 25 -8.30 -13.15 0.68
C ARG A 25 -7.50 -12.90 1.97
N ILE A 26 -8.12 -12.35 3.00
CA ILE A 26 -7.43 -12.18 4.30
C ILE A 26 -7.05 -13.57 4.83
N GLY A 27 -5.82 -13.69 5.35
CA GLY A 27 -5.26 -14.96 5.83
C GLY A 27 -4.58 -15.81 4.75
N THR A 28 -4.40 -15.30 3.53
CA THR A 28 -3.60 -15.97 2.48
C THR A 28 -2.54 -15.03 1.91
N THR A 29 -1.54 -15.60 1.24
CA THR A 29 -0.46 -14.85 0.56
C THR A 29 -1.00 -13.89 -0.51
N GLY A 30 -2.12 -14.24 -1.15
CA GLY A 30 -2.70 -13.44 -2.23
C GLY A 30 -1.87 -13.47 -3.51
N ARG A 31 -1.92 -12.38 -4.27
CA ARG A 31 -1.19 -12.14 -5.51
C ARG A 31 -0.53 -10.77 -5.44
N THR A 32 0.62 -10.66 -6.11
CA THR A 32 1.39 -9.43 -6.23
C THR A 32 1.70 -9.17 -7.69
N VAL A 33 1.58 -7.92 -8.13
CA VAL A 33 2.05 -7.44 -9.43
C VAL A 33 2.83 -6.15 -9.23
N GLN A 34 3.90 -6.01 -9.99
CA GLN A 34 4.80 -4.86 -10.00
C GLN A 34 4.69 -4.14 -11.35
N HIS A 35 4.71 -2.81 -11.31
CA HIS A 35 4.77 -1.95 -12.50
C HIS A 35 6.00 -1.06 -12.35
N SER A 36 6.97 -1.21 -13.23
CA SER A 36 8.16 -0.37 -13.25
C SER A 36 7.91 0.88 -14.07
N PHE A 37 8.43 2.02 -13.60
CA PHE A 37 8.35 3.31 -14.25
C PHE A 37 9.73 3.92 -14.38
N ASP A 38 9.90 4.73 -15.42
CA ASP A 38 11.14 5.47 -15.63
C ASP A 38 11.18 6.71 -14.73
N THR A 39 10.00 7.22 -14.33
CA THR A 39 9.89 8.38 -13.44
C THR A 39 8.96 8.12 -12.26
N GLU A 40 9.23 8.80 -11.14
CA GLU A 40 8.36 8.74 -9.96
C GLU A 40 6.96 9.31 -10.26
N GLY A 41 6.87 10.34 -11.10
CA GLY A 41 5.61 10.99 -11.46
C GLY A 41 4.59 10.04 -12.08
N GLU A 42 5.03 9.17 -12.99
CA GLU A 42 4.16 8.15 -13.60
C GLU A 42 3.65 7.12 -12.58
N ALA A 43 4.52 6.71 -11.66
CA ALA A 43 4.15 5.79 -10.58
C ALA A 43 3.10 6.41 -9.65
N VAL A 44 3.28 7.68 -9.27
CA VAL A 44 2.34 8.44 -8.43
C VAL A 44 1.01 8.65 -9.14
N GLU A 45 1.02 8.95 -10.44
CA GLU A 45 -0.20 9.12 -11.22
C GLU A 45 -1.02 7.82 -11.22
N LEU A 46 -0.41 6.70 -11.58
CA LEU A 46 -1.11 5.41 -11.59
C LEU A 46 -1.56 5.00 -10.18
N PHE A 47 -0.74 5.27 -9.16
CA PHE A 47 -1.10 5.02 -7.76
C PHE A 47 -2.39 5.77 -7.39
N LEU A 48 -2.47 7.07 -7.69
CA LEU A 48 -3.64 7.90 -7.37
C LEU A 48 -4.88 7.47 -8.17
N GLN A 49 -4.72 7.12 -9.45
CA GLN A 49 -5.81 6.58 -10.27
C GLN A 49 -6.37 5.28 -9.66
N LEU A 50 -5.50 4.33 -9.31
CA LEU A 50 -5.91 3.07 -8.68
C LEU A 50 -6.53 3.28 -7.30
N LEU A 51 -5.96 4.18 -6.49
CA LEU A 51 -6.47 4.50 -5.16
C LEU A 51 -7.91 5.03 -5.24
N ARG A 52 -8.18 5.99 -6.14
CA ARG A 52 -9.52 6.53 -6.37
C ARG A 52 -10.49 5.43 -6.81
N ALA A 53 -10.10 4.60 -7.78
CA ALA A 53 -10.92 3.50 -8.27
C ALA A 53 -11.26 2.48 -7.16
N LYS A 54 -10.30 2.14 -6.29
CA LYS A 54 -10.53 1.21 -5.18
C LYS A 54 -11.34 1.83 -4.06
N ARG A 55 -11.19 3.12 -3.82
CA ARG A 55 -12.03 3.86 -2.86
C ARG A 55 -13.49 3.86 -3.29
N MET A 56 -13.78 4.09 -4.57
CA MET A 56 -15.15 3.97 -5.11
C MET A 56 -15.72 2.55 -4.98
N ARG A 57 -14.88 1.52 -4.95
CA ARG A 57 -15.26 0.13 -4.72
C ARG A 57 -15.43 -0.22 -3.23
N GLY A 58 -15.29 0.74 -2.32
CA GLY A 58 -15.45 0.56 -0.88
C GLY A 58 -14.19 0.05 -0.16
N TYR A 59 -13.03 0.00 -0.83
CA TYR A 59 -11.78 -0.20 -0.10
C TYR A 59 -11.43 1.07 0.67
N GLN A 60 -11.06 0.93 1.94
CA GLN A 60 -10.59 2.02 2.76
C GLN A 60 -9.11 1.81 3.10
N PRO A 61 -8.31 2.89 3.16
CA PRO A 61 -6.98 2.80 3.75
C PRO A 61 -7.10 2.19 5.14
N ARG A 62 -6.22 1.26 5.47
CA ARG A 62 -6.12 0.80 6.85
C ARG A 62 -5.72 2.01 7.67
N SER A 63 -6.59 2.44 8.56
CA SER A 63 -6.27 3.50 9.53
C SER A 63 -5.06 3.03 10.33
N THR A 64 -3.89 3.60 10.04
CA THR A 64 -2.66 3.40 10.81
C THR A 64 -2.61 4.30 12.04
N TYR A 65 -3.77 4.76 12.53
CA TYR A 65 -3.81 5.25 13.91
C TYR A 65 -3.53 4.05 14.81
N PRO A 66 -2.44 4.06 15.60
CA PRO A 66 -2.39 3.14 16.72
C PRO A 66 -3.61 3.49 17.57
N MET A 67 -4.60 2.59 17.62
CA MET A 67 -5.61 2.68 18.65
C MET A 67 -4.84 2.74 19.96
N SER A 68 -4.89 3.89 20.63
CA SER A 68 -4.40 4.08 21.98
C SER A 68 -5.22 3.17 22.89
N ILE A 69 -4.79 1.92 23.01
CA ILE A 69 -5.14 1.05 24.12
C ILE A 69 -3.85 0.89 24.91
N GLY A 70 -3.81 1.59 26.04
CA GLY A 70 -2.86 1.33 27.11
C GLY A 70 -1.46 1.88 26.85
N HIS A 71 -1.19 3.05 27.42
CA HIS A 71 -0.12 3.17 28.41
C HIS A 71 1.05 2.16 28.28
N TYR A 72 1.93 2.37 27.30
CA TYR A 72 3.31 1.90 27.41
C TYR A 72 4.23 3.09 27.20
N ARG A 73 4.87 3.45 28.30
CA ARG A 73 5.94 4.44 28.38
C ARG A 73 7.05 4.08 27.41
N GLY A 74 7.48 5.08 26.65
CA GLY A 74 8.83 5.16 26.11
C GLY A 74 9.09 4.25 24.93
N LEU A 75 9.26 4.87 23.77
CA LEU A 75 10.43 4.76 22.89
C LEU A 75 9.99 5.20 21.48
N THR A 76 10.07 6.50 21.24
CA THR A 76 10.57 7.00 19.95
C THR A 76 11.85 6.27 19.62
N HIS A 77 11.95 5.61 18.48
CA HIS A 77 13.16 5.50 17.65
C HIS A 77 12.73 5.02 16.25
N ILE A 78 12.96 5.91 15.26
CA ILE A 78 13.16 5.75 13.81
C ILE A 78 12.16 4.89 13.02
#